data_AF-A0A9R0IU51-F1
#
_entry.id   AF-A0A9R0IU51-F1
#
_cell.length_a   1.000
_cell.length_b   1.000
_cell.length_c   1.000
_cell.angle_alpha   90.00
_cell.angle_beta   90.00
_cell.angle_gamma   90.00
#
_symmetry.space_group_name_H-M   'P 1'
#
loop_
_entity.id
_entity.type
_entity.pdbx_description
1 polymer ?
#
loop_
_entity_poly.entity_id
_entity_poly.type
_entity_poly.pdbx_seq_one_letter_code
_entity_poly.pdbx_strand_id
1 'polypeptide(L)'
;MLNNYLFFVGACPFNFTAAESIMGITATDCFTAFPPYLANVVCCPQLHATLVILIGQSSKKTTLLALNETLSKQCLFDVNQVLASQGANDNLQQICKVRESNLTEGSCPVKDVRELGKTVDTSKLISSCQKIDLVNECYSLTCQNALSEAARNISLKLGDLSDVPQLSDIDEDCKSIVLRWLPSKLSPSSAKEVIRGLSNCHINKGFPLVSFLLQSCCGCSS
;
A
#
# COMPACT_ATOMS: atom_id res chain seq x y z
N MET A 1 25.19 -10.75 6.61
CA MET A 1 25.87 -9.78 7.50
C MET A 1 24.90 -8.67 7.87
N LEU A 2 23.94 -8.93 8.76
CA LEU A 2 22.95 -7.95 9.22
C LEU A 2 23.25 -7.57 10.67
N ASN A 3 24.45 -7.05 10.96
CA ASN A 3 24.84 -6.83 12.35
C ASN A 3 25.74 -5.63 12.60
N ASN A 4 25.65 -4.55 11.80
CA ASN A 4 26.42 -3.32 12.08
C ASN A 4 25.82 -2.01 11.50
N TYR A 5 24.50 -1.90 11.37
CA TYR A 5 23.88 -0.58 11.27
C TYR A 5 22.87 -0.45 12.40
N LEU A 6 23.26 0.36 13.38
CA LEU A 6 22.43 0.86 14.46
C LEU A 6 21.27 1.64 13.80
N PHE A 7 20.20 0.95 13.40
CA PHE A 7 18.97 1.60 13.03
C PHE A 7 18.54 2.45 14.22
N PHE A 8 18.22 3.71 13.97
CA PHE A 8 17.47 4.53 14.91
C PHE A 8 16.03 3.96 14.98
N VAL A 9 15.87 2.72 15.48
CA VAL A 9 14.59 2.05 15.74
C VAL A 9 13.98 2.71 16.97
N GLY A 10 13.42 3.90 16.81
CA GLY A 10 12.96 4.70 17.94
C GLY A 10 11.45 4.74 18.12
N ALA A 11 10.70 4.93 17.04
CA ALA A 11 9.29 5.31 17.18
C ALA A 11 8.33 4.68 16.16
N CYS A 12 8.82 4.21 15.01
CA CYS A 12 7.94 3.62 14.01
C CYS A 12 7.42 2.23 14.46
N PRO A 13 6.10 1.98 14.50
CA PRO A 13 5.54 0.70 14.94
C PRO A 13 5.68 -0.43 13.91
N PHE A 14 6.39 -0.20 12.81
CA PHE A 14 6.57 -1.17 11.74
C PHE A 14 7.53 -2.29 12.16
N ASN A 15 7.19 -3.52 11.77
CA ASN A 15 8.06 -4.68 11.95
C ASN A 15 8.83 -4.94 10.66
N PHE A 16 9.97 -4.29 10.49
CA PHE A 16 10.80 -4.42 9.29
C PHE A 16 11.33 -5.84 9.07
N THR A 17 11.56 -6.61 10.14
CA THR A 17 11.94 -8.02 10.05
C THR A 17 10.82 -8.86 9.44
N ALA A 18 9.57 -8.68 9.87
CA ALA A 18 8.43 -9.38 9.30
C ALA A 18 8.13 -8.95 7.85
N ALA A 19 8.54 -7.73 7.48
CA ALA A 19 8.36 -7.18 6.14
C ALA A 19 9.59 -7.35 5.23
N GLU A 20 10.66 -8.03 5.68
CA GLU A 20 11.92 -8.16 4.95
C GLU A 20 11.71 -8.64 3.51
N SER A 21 10.84 -9.63 3.30
CA SER A 21 10.53 -10.14 1.96
C SER A 21 9.95 -9.07 1.03
N ILE A 22 8.99 -8.25 1.47
CA ILE A 22 8.42 -7.21 0.60
C ILE A 22 9.40 -6.06 0.42
N MET A 23 10.16 -5.69 1.46
CA MET A 23 11.14 -4.61 1.39
C MET A 23 12.28 -4.95 0.44
N GLY A 24 12.80 -6.18 0.46
CA GLY A 24 13.83 -6.63 -0.47
C GLY A 24 13.37 -6.62 -1.93
N ILE A 25 12.12 -7.01 -2.18
CA ILE A 25 11.57 -6.91 -3.54
C ILE A 25 11.42 -5.45 -3.94
N THR A 26 10.91 -4.58 -3.08
CA THR A 26 10.80 -3.14 -3.37
C THR A 26 12.16 -2.49 -3.58
N ALA A 27 13.18 -2.86 -2.81
CA ALA A 27 14.53 -2.35 -3.00
C ALA A 27 15.10 -2.79 -4.36
N THR A 28 14.80 -4.03 -4.77
CA THR A 28 15.12 -4.52 -6.12
C THR A 28 14.36 -3.73 -7.17
N ASP A 29 13.04 -3.63 -7.07
CA ASP A 29 12.15 -2.91 -7.99
C ASP A 29 12.48 -1.39 -8.09
N CYS A 30 13.16 -0.85 -7.09
CA CYS A 30 13.59 0.54 -6.95
C CYS A 30 15.12 0.74 -6.98
N PHE A 31 15.87 -0.22 -7.52
CA PHE A 31 17.33 -0.18 -7.54
C PHE A 31 17.89 1.11 -8.15
N THR A 32 18.95 1.66 -7.55
CA THR A 32 19.52 2.98 -7.89
C THR A 32 19.91 3.16 -9.35
N ALA A 33 20.26 2.07 -10.05
CA ALA A 33 20.64 2.12 -11.46
C ALA A 33 19.47 2.01 -12.45
N PHE A 34 18.22 1.93 -12.00
CA PHE A 34 17.09 1.84 -12.91
C PHE A 34 16.79 3.18 -13.62
N PRO A 35 16.51 3.16 -14.93
CA PRO A 35 16.07 4.34 -15.67
C PRO A 35 14.81 5.00 -15.06
N PRO A 36 14.67 6.34 -15.11
CA PRO A 36 13.53 7.07 -14.56
C PRO A 36 12.16 6.59 -15.06
N TYR A 37 12.10 6.01 -16.26
CA TYR A 37 10.86 5.51 -16.85
C TYR A 37 10.31 4.25 -16.17
N LEU A 38 11.18 3.38 -15.65
CA LEU A 38 10.77 2.20 -14.90
C LEU A 38 10.28 2.55 -13.49
N ALA A 39 10.64 3.73 -12.98
CA ALA A 39 10.24 4.15 -11.66
C ALA A 39 8.70 4.23 -11.51
N ASN A 40 8.02 4.84 -12.49
CA ASN A 40 6.56 5.03 -12.43
C ASN A 40 5.75 3.74 -12.63
N VAL A 41 6.33 2.73 -13.29
CA VAL A 41 5.63 1.49 -13.67
C VAL A 41 5.96 0.33 -12.73
N VAL A 42 7.13 0.34 -12.11
CA VAL A 42 7.61 -0.76 -11.26
C VAL A 42 7.88 -0.25 -9.85
N CYS A 43 8.84 0.66 -9.66
CA CYS A 43 9.27 1.09 -8.33
C CYS A 43 8.16 1.72 -7.48
N CYS A 44 7.51 2.79 -7.97
CA CYS A 44 6.57 3.57 -7.18
C CYS A 44 5.30 2.79 -6.76
N PRO A 45 4.67 1.99 -7.65
CA PRO A 45 3.61 1.07 -7.27
C PRO A 45 4.03 0.09 -6.15
N GLN A 46 5.29 -0.36 -6.18
CA GLN A 46 5.83 -1.30 -5.20
C GLN A 46 6.19 -0.63 -3.87
N LEU A 47 6.68 0.61 -3.92
CA LEU A 47 6.85 1.44 -2.73
C LEU A 47 5.50 1.70 -2.04
N HIS A 48 4.47 2.09 -2.80
CA HIS A 48 3.12 2.27 -2.27
C HIS A 48 2.56 0.97 -1.67
N ALA A 49 2.71 -0.17 -2.37
CA ALA A 49 2.31 -1.47 -1.85
C ALA A 49 3.01 -1.81 -0.51
N THR A 50 4.31 -1.52 -0.42
CA THR A 50 5.11 -1.76 0.79
C THR A 50 4.59 -0.94 1.95
N LEU A 51 4.34 0.36 1.75
CA LEU A 51 3.80 1.24 2.79
C LEU A 51 2.42 0.77 3.28
N VAL A 52 1.55 0.37 2.36
CA VAL A 52 0.24 -0.21 2.68
C VAL A 52 0.38 -1.47 3.54
N ILE A 53 1.28 -2.38 3.16
CA ILE A 53 1.53 -3.62 3.90
C ILE A 53 2.09 -3.33 5.30
N LEU A 54 3.05 -2.43 5.42
CA LEU A 54 3.67 -2.06 6.71
C LEU A 54 2.63 -1.47 7.67
N ILE A 55 1.83 -0.50 7.21
CA ILE A 55 0.76 0.10 8.02
C ILE A 55 -0.26 -0.98 8.40
N GLY A 56 -0.76 -1.73 7.43
CA GLY A 56 -1.77 -2.75 7.68
C GLY A 56 -1.30 -3.86 8.62
N GLN A 57 -0.05 -4.32 8.52
CA GLN A 57 0.51 -5.28 9.47
C GLN A 57 0.68 -4.69 10.87
N SER A 58 1.13 -3.44 10.98
CA SER A 58 1.25 -2.76 12.28
C SER A 58 -0.11 -2.57 12.97
N SER A 59 -1.17 -2.37 12.18
CA SER A 59 -2.54 -2.20 12.67
C SER A 59 -3.09 -3.41 13.42
N LYS A 60 -2.52 -4.61 13.22
CA LYS A 60 -2.84 -5.80 14.03
C LYS A 60 -2.58 -5.60 15.51
N LYS A 61 -1.60 -4.74 15.85
CA LYS A 61 -1.23 -4.39 17.23
C LYS A 61 -1.76 -3.02 17.64
N THR A 62 -1.65 -2.03 16.76
CA THR A 62 -2.01 -0.63 17.08
C THR A 62 -3.50 -0.34 16.93
N THR A 63 -4.25 -1.18 16.20
CA THR A 63 -5.65 -0.97 15.77
C THR A 63 -5.87 0.22 14.83
N LEU A 64 -4.81 0.91 14.41
CA LEU A 64 -4.86 2.11 13.57
C LEU A 64 -4.41 1.80 12.13
N LEU A 65 -5.16 2.32 11.15
CA LEU A 65 -4.92 2.23 9.70
C LEU A 65 -4.24 3.48 9.13
N ALA A 66 -3.89 4.43 10.00
CA ALA A 66 -3.22 5.66 9.68
C ALA A 66 -2.26 6.03 10.81
N LEU A 67 -1.18 6.71 10.45
CA LEU A 67 -0.24 7.30 11.39
C LEU A 67 -0.63 8.75 11.68
N ASN A 68 -0.27 9.25 12.87
CA ASN A 68 -0.30 10.69 13.11
C ASN A 68 0.86 11.39 12.37
N GLU A 69 0.81 12.71 12.27
CA GLU A 69 1.79 13.50 11.49
C GLU A 69 3.25 13.31 11.94
N THR A 70 3.48 13.14 13.23
CA THR A 70 4.83 12.94 13.77
C THR A 70 5.37 11.56 13.39
N LEU A 71 4.55 10.53 13.57
CA LEU A 71 4.91 9.15 13.23
C LEU A 71 5.01 8.95 11.72
N SER A 72 4.21 9.63 10.91
CA SER A 72 4.30 9.51 9.45
C SER A 72 5.64 10.01 8.91
N LYS A 73 6.15 11.13 9.43
CA LYS A 73 7.50 11.64 9.13
C LYS A 73 8.58 10.65 9.51
N GLN A 74 8.57 10.17 10.75
CA GLN A 74 9.60 9.26 11.22
C GLN A 74 9.55 7.91 10.49
N CYS A 75 8.36 7.32 10.34
CA CYS A 75 8.20 6.04 9.66
C CYS A 75 8.59 6.10 8.19
N LEU A 76 8.23 7.18 7.48
CA LEU A 76 8.61 7.32 6.09
C LEU A 76 10.13 7.46 5.95
N PHE A 77 10.78 8.21 6.86
CA PHE A 77 12.24 8.29 6.91
C PHE A 77 12.86 6.90 7.15
N ASP A 78 12.41 6.18 8.18
CA ASP A 78 12.92 4.84 8.53
C ASP A 78 12.76 3.85 7.36
N VAL A 79 11.60 3.83 6.69
CA VAL A 79 11.36 2.99 5.50
C VAL A 79 12.38 3.26 4.40
N ASN A 80 12.65 4.53 4.09
CA ASN A 80 13.63 4.88 3.06
C ASN A 80 15.03 4.46 3.46
N GLN A 81 15.43 4.65 4.72
CA GLN A 81 16.74 4.20 5.20
C GLN A 81 16.90 2.68 5.09
N VAL A 82 15.84 1.90 5.39
CA VAL A 82 15.86 0.44 5.18
C VAL A 82 16.02 0.10 3.70
N LEU A 83 15.23 0.70 2.82
CA LEU A 83 15.28 0.41 1.38
C LEU A 83 16.64 0.80 0.78
N ALA A 84 17.17 1.97 1.13
CA ALA A 84 18.50 2.43 0.74
C ALA A 84 19.60 1.46 1.21
N SER A 85 19.52 0.97 2.46
CA SER A 85 20.46 -0.03 2.98
C SER A 85 20.43 -1.36 2.22
N GLN A 86 19.35 -1.61 1.48
CA GLN A 86 19.15 -2.79 0.61
C GLN A 86 19.43 -2.49 -0.87
N GLY A 87 19.93 -1.30 -1.21
CA GLY A 87 20.34 -0.92 -2.57
C GLY A 87 19.30 -0.18 -3.40
N ALA A 88 18.17 0.20 -2.81
CA ALA A 88 17.21 1.10 -3.46
C ALA A 88 17.80 2.51 -3.65
N ASN A 89 17.23 3.29 -4.56
CA ASN A 89 17.60 4.70 -4.73
C ASN A 89 17.35 5.49 -3.43
N ASP A 90 18.24 6.41 -3.05
CA ASP A 90 18.08 7.19 -1.80
C ASP A 90 16.99 8.28 -1.89
N ASN A 91 16.53 8.62 -3.10
CA ASN A 91 15.57 9.71 -3.37
C ASN A 91 14.16 9.21 -3.72
N LEU A 92 13.73 8.04 -3.23
CA LEU A 92 12.42 7.44 -3.59
C LEU A 92 11.23 8.37 -3.33
N GLN A 93 11.24 9.14 -2.24
CA GLN A 93 10.15 10.08 -1.94
C GLN A 93 9.96 11.11 -3.06
N GLN A 94 11.06 11.61 -3.63
CA GLN A 94 11.02 12.59 -4.72
C GLN A 94 10.62 11.94 -6.04
N ILE A 95 11.21 10.77 -6.34
CA ILE A 95 10.94 10.02 -7.58
C ILE A 95 9.47 9.61 -7.64
N CYS A 96 8.94 9.06 -6.55
CA CYS A 96 7.58 8.53 -6.46
C CYS A 96 6.57 9.53 -5.91
N LYS A 97 6.99 10.75 -5.58
CA LYS A 97 6.15 11.82 -5.01
C LYS A 97 5.39 11.38 -3.75
N VAL A 98 5.98 10.48 -2.97
CA VAL A 98 5.42 10.01 -1.70
C VAL A 98 5.72 11.04 -0.62
N ARG A 99 4.68 11.46 0.09
CA ARG A 99 4.73 12.40 1.21
C ARG A 99 4.27 11.73 2.49
N GLU A 100 4.53 12.37 3.61
CA GLU A 100 4.13 11.88 4.93
C GLU A 100 2.61 11.82 5.09
N SER A 101 1.88 12.72 4.42
CA SER A 101 0.41 12.68 4.35
C SER A 101 -0.12 11.41 3.68
N ASN A 102 0.65 10.74 2.82
CA ASN A 102 0.24 9.45 2.25
C ASN A 102 0.22 8.30 3.28
N LEU A 103 0.69 8.52 4.51
CA LEU A 103 0.65 7.55 5.61
C LEU A 103 -0.40 7.92 6.68
N THR A 104 -1.02 9.10 6.59
CA THR A 104 -2.08 9.55 7.51
C THR A 104 -3.47 9.15 6.98
N GLU A 105 -4.53 9.55 7.69
CA GLU A 105 -5.93 9.31 7.30
C GLU A 105 -6.44 10.23 6.19
N GLY A 106 -5.69 11.30 5.87
CA GLY A 106 -6.18 12.36 5.00
C GLY A 106 -7.51 12.90 5.51
N SER A 107 -8.50 12.95 4.62
CA SER A 107 -9.86 13.40 4.91
C SER A 107 -10.82 12.24 5.21
N CYS A 108 -10.35 10.98 5.26
CA CYS A 108 -11.23 9.86 5.55
C CYS A 108 -11.65 9.87 7.04
N PRO A 109 -12.96 9.75 7.35
CA PRO A 109 -13.44 9.88 8.73
C PRO A 109 -13.13 8.64 9.59
N VAL A 110 -12.75 7.52 8.96
CA VAL A 110 -12.47 6.26 9.64
C VAL A 110 -10.99 5.94 9.55
N LYS A 111 -10.37 5.61 10.68
CA LYS A 111 -8.96 5.16 10.75
C LYS A 111 -8.71 3.99 11.71
N ASP A 112 -9.73 3.52 12.43
CA ASP A 112 -9.62 2.37 13.33
C ASP A 112 -10.15 1.08 12.65
N VAL A 113 -9.44 -0.02 12.85
CA VAL A 113 -9.75 -1.34 12.25
C VAL A 113 -11.16 -1.83 12.62
N ARG A 114 -11.62 -1.55 13.85
CA ARG A 114 -12.93 -1.98 14.37
C ARG A 114 -14.05 -1.11 13.82
N GLU A 115 -13.83 0.19 13.73
CA GLU A 115 -14.81 1.12 13.16
C GLU A 115 -15.05 0.83 11.67
N LEU A 116 -13.98 0.58 10.91
CA LEU A 116 -14.09 0.14 9.52
C LEU A 116 -14.89 -1.15 9.44
N GLY A 117 -14.57 -2.13 10.29
CA GLY A 117 -15.26 -3.43 10.30
C GLY A 117 -16.77 -3.37 10.64
N LYS A 118 -17.24 -2.30 11.29
CA LYS A 118 -18.66 -2.03 11.53
C LYS A 118 -19.34 -1.28 10.39
N THR A 119 -18.56 -0.66 9.52
CA THR A 119 -19.05 0.24 8.47
C THR A 119 -19.18 -0.45 7.12
N VAL A 120 -18.27 -1.38 6.83
CA VAL A 120 -18.20 -2.05 5.52
C VAL A 120 -18.59 -3.52 5.65
N ASP A 121 -19.04 -4.12 4.56
CA ASP A 121 -19.21 -5.56 4.46
C ASP A 121 -17.83 -6.23 4.36
N THR A 122 -17.27 -6.55 5.53
CA THR A 122 -15.96 -7.20 5.63
C THR A 122 -15.93 -8.60 5.02
N SER A 123 -17.07 -9.30 4.98
CA SER A 123 -17.17 -10.63 4.38
C SER A 123 -17.07 -10.54 2.86
N LYS A 124 -17.80 -9.61 2.24
CA LYS A 124 -17.69 -9.30 0.81
C LYS A 124 -16.28 -8.83 0.44
N LEU A 125 -15.69 -7.94 1.26
CA LEU A 125 -14.36 -7.41 0.99
C LEU A 125 -13.28 -8.49 1.06
N ILE A 126 -13.30 -9.35 2.09
CA ILE A 126 -12.35 -10.46 2.22
C ILE A 126 -12.56 -11.49 1.12
N SER A 127 -13.80 -11.92 0.83
CA SER A 127 -14.06 -12.90 -0.24
C SER A 127 -13.64 -12.40 -1.63
N SER A 128 -13.69 -11.09 -1.87
CA SER A 128 -13.26 -10.48 -3.14
C SER A 128 -11.74 -10.31 -3.24
N CYS A 129 -11.04 -10.16 -2.12
CA CYS A 129 -9.63 -9.73 -2.09
C CYS A 129 -8.65 -10.72 -1.45
N GLN A 130 -9.12 -11.77 -0.77
CA GLN A 130 -8.24 -12.70 -0.02
C GLN A 130 -7.27 -13.47 -0.93
N LYS A 131 -7.68 -13.69 -2.18
CA LYS A 131 -6.85 -14.28 -3.23
C LYS A 131 -7.24 -13.62 -4.54
N ILE A 132 -6.27 -13.04 -5.22
CA ILE A 132 -6.47 -12.43 -6.53
C ILE A 132 -5.81 -13.29 -7.60
N ASP A 133 -6.51 -13.45 -8.72
CA ASP A 133 -5.90 -13.85 -9.98
C ASP A 133 -5.45 -12.57 -10.68
N LEU A 134 -4.15 -12.38 -10.86
CA LEU A 134 -3.57 -11.16 -11.42
C LEU A 134 -4.15 -10.80 -12.79
N VAL A 135 -4.34 -11.78 -13.66
CA VAL A 135 -4.82 -11.55 -15.03
C VAL A 135 -6.27 -11.12 -15.00
N ASN A 136 -7.08 -11.86 -14.25
CA ASN A 136 -8.51 -11.57 -14.14
C ASN A 136 -8.77 -10.28 -13.37
N GLU A 137 -8.08 -10.02 -12.25
CA GLU A 137 -8.28 -8.82 -11.44
C GLU A 137 -7.96 -7.53 -12.22
N CYS A 138 -6.95 -7.53 -13.09
CA CYS A 138 -6.65 -6.37 -13.93
C CYS A 138 -7.76 -6.08 -14.98
N TYR A 139 -8.64 -7.03 -15.25
CA TYR A 139 -9.74 -6.91 -16.22
C TYR A 139 -11.12 -6.75 -15.53
N SER A 140 -11.48 -7.66 -14.63
CA SER A 140 -12.76 -7.69 -13.92
C SER A 140 -12.82 -6.71 -12.75
N LEU A 141 -11.66 -6.27 -12.24
CA LEU A 141 -11.52 -5.33 -11.13
C LEU A 141 -12.32 -5.76 -9.89
N THR A 142 -12.43 -7.06 -9.62
CA THR A 142 -13.34 -7.59 -8.59
C THR A 142 -12.98 -7.06 -7.19
N CYS A 143 -11.71 -7.18 -6.79
CA CYS A 143 -11.26 -6.65 -5.52
C CYS A 143 -11.22 -5.11 -5.53
N GLN A 144 -10.75 -4.49 -6.62
CA GLN A 144 -10.73 -3.02 -6.74
C GLN A 144 -12.12 -2.38 -6.63
N ASN A 145 -13.15 -3.01 -7.20
CA ASN A 145 -14.54 -2.57 -7.10
C ASN A 145 -15.06 -2.72 -5.67
N ALA A 146 -14.75 -3.84 -4.99
CA ALA A 146 -15.11 -4.03 -3.59
C ALA A 146 -14.43 -2.99 -2.67
N LEU A 147 -13.17 -2.64 -2.93
CA LEU A 147 -12.43 -1.58 -2.24
C LEU A 147 -13.09 -0.21 -2.45
N SER A 148 -13.43 0.14 -3.68
CA SER A 148 -14.07 1.42 -4.01
C SER A 148 -15.49 1.52 -3.44
N GLU A 149 -16.27 0.44 -3.43
CA GLU A 149 -17.58 0.40 -2.79
C GLU A 149 -17.47 0.59 -1.27
N ALA A 150 -16.53 -0.10 -0.63
CA ALA A 150 -16.27 0.03 0.80
C ALA A 150 -15.82 1.47 1.16
N ALA A 151 -14.96 2.08 0.35
CA ALA A 151 -14.52 3.46 0.53
C ALA A 151 -15.71 4.44 0.44
N ARG A 152 -16.54 4.31 -0.60
CA ARG A 152 -17.74 5.15 -0.77
C ARG A 152 -18.71 5.00 0.41
N ASN A 153 -18.93 3.80 0.90
CA ASN A 153 -19.78 3.57 2.08
C ASN A 153 -19.25 4.28 3.34
N ILE A 154 -17.93 4.40 3.47
CA ILE A 154 -17.30 5.18 4.55
C ILE A 154 -17.49 6.67 4.30
N SER A 155 -17.18 7.17 3.10
CA SER A 155 -17.30 8.58 2.75
C SER A 155 -18.72 9.12 2.97
N LEU A 156 -19.75 8.32 2.63
CA LEU A 156 -21.16 8.69 2.81
C LEU A 156 -21.56 8.90 4.28
N LYS A 157 -20.81 8.35 5.25
CA LYS A 157 -21.06 8.61 6.69
C LYS A 157 -20.73 10.03 7.14
N LEU A 158 -19.97 10.80 6.36
CA LEU A 158 -19.75 12.23 6.65
C LEU A 158 -21.03 13.06 6.53
N GLY A 159 -22.11 12.52 5.91
CA GLY A 159 -23.34 13.27 5.68
C GLY A 159 -23.16 14.37 4.63
N ASP A 160 -24.26 15.07 4.34
CA ASP A 160 -24.33 16.19 3.39
C ASP A 160 -23.66 17.44 4.01
N LEU A 161 -22.39 17.33 4.39
CA LEU A 161 -21.64 18.44 4.97
C LEU A 161 -21.24 19.37 3.83
N SER A 162 -21.88 20.53 3.80
CA SER A 162 -21.78 21.56 2.76
C SER A 162 -20.44 22.32 2.75
N ASP A 163 -19.42 21.82 3.45
CA ASP A 163 -18.15 22.52 3.73
C ASP A 163 -16.93 21.59 3.53
N VAL A 164 -17.01 20.73 2.52
CA VAL A 164 -16.22 19.51 2.39
C VAL A 164 -15.14 19.62 1.29
N PRO A 165 -13.92 19.06 1.48
CA PRO A 165 -12.99 18.71 0.40
C PRO A 165 -13.75 18.02 -0.76
N GLN A 166 -13.30 18.13 -2.01
CA GLN A 166 -14.05 17.50 -3.12
C GLN A 166 -14.35 16.03 -2.77
N LEU A 167 -15.60 15.58 -2.90
CA LEU A 167 -16.02 14.22 -2.51
C LEU A 167 -15.10 13.13 -3.09
N SER A 168 -14.51 13.39 -4.26
CA SER A 168 -13.48 12.55 -4.89
C SER A 168 -12.21 12.39 -4.06
N ASP A 169 -11.76 13.45 -3.38
CA ASP A 169 -10.54 13.42 -2.55
C ASP A 169 -10.78 12.58 -1.28
N ILE A 170 -11.97 12.67 -0.70
CA ILE A 170 -12.38 11.85 0.44
C ILE A 170 -12.50 10.38 0.04
N ASP A 171 -13.09 10.09 -1.11
CA ASP A 171 -13.22 8.72 -1.63
C ASP A 171 -11.85 8.07 -1.83
N GLU A 172 -10.87 8.79 -2.39
CA GLU A 172 -9.50 8.28 -2.56
C GLU A 172 -8.76 8.10 -1.23
N ASP A 173 -8.90 9.04 -0.29
CA ASP A 173 -8.34 8.90 1.06
C ASP A 173 -8.95 7.68 1.79
N CYS A 174 -10.26 7.47 1.67
CA CYS A 174 -10.92 6.30 2.23
C CYS A 174 -10.54 5.01 1.52
N LYS A 175 -10.33 5.03 0.22
CA LYS A 175 -9.82 3.87 -0.52
C LYS A 175 -8.45 3.45 -0.02
N SER A 176 -7.56 4.42 0.28
CA SER A 176 -6.26 4.16 0.91
C SER A 176 -6.41 3.50 2.28
N ILE A 177 -7.34 3.97 3.12
CA ILE A 177 -7.64 3.36 4.43
C ILE A 177 -8.14 1.92 4.28
N VAL A 178 -9.11 1.67 3.39
CA VAL A 178 -9.65 0.31 3.17
C VAL A 178 -8.56 -0.62 2.62
N LEU A 179 -7.70 -0.13 1.73
CA LEU A 179 -6.58 -0.90 1.20
C LEU A 179 -5.58 -1.31 2.31
N ARG A 180 -5.25 -0.40 3.24
CA ARG A 180 -4.41 -0.69 4.42
C ARG A 180 -5.07 -1.64 5.41
N TRP A 181 -6.40 -1.77 5.39
CA TRP A 181 -7.10 -2.73 6.23
C TRP A 181 -6.90 -4.19 5.78
N LEU A 182 -6.70 -4.46 4.48
CA LEU A 182 -6.51 -5.82 3.98
C LEU A 182 -5.30 -6.54 4.64
N PRO A 183 -4.07 -5.97 4.69
CA PRO A 183 -2.95 -6.61 5.38
C PRO A 183 -3.15 -6.79 6.90
N SER A 184 -4.10 -6.07 7.51
CA SER A 184 -4.48 -6.28 8.92
C SER A 184 -5.22 -7.59 9.14
N LYS A 185 -5.84 -8.14 8.09
CA LYS A 185 -6.64 -9.38 8.14
C LYS A 185 -5.96 -10.57 7.47
N LEU A 186 -5.11 -10.33 6.48
CA LEU A 186 -4.41 -11.37 5.73
C LEU A 186 -3.12 -11.81 6.43
N SER A 187 -2.63 -13.00 6.08
CA SER A 187 -1.27 -13.43 6.43
C SER A 187 -0.23 -12.55 5.70
N PRO A 188 1.01 -12.44 6.19
CA PRO A 188 2.05 -11.65 5.50
C PRO A 188 2.26 -12.05 4.03
N SER A 189 2.22 -13.36 3.72
CA SER A 189 2.37 -13.86 2.35
C SER A 189 1.19 -13.48 1.46
N SER A 190 -0.05 -13.72 1.91
CA SER A 190 -1.25 -13.36 1.14
C SER A 190 -1.40 -11.85 0.97
N ALA A 191 -1.10 -11.06 2.01
CA ALA A 191 -1.09 -9.60 1.91
C ALA A 191 -0.08 -9.11 0.87
N LYS A 192 1.13 -9.68 0.85
CA LYS A 192 2.14 -9.39 -0.16
C LYS A 192 1.62 -9.65 -1.57
N GLU A 193 1.07 -10.82 -1.83
CA GLU A 193 0.56 -11.20 -3.17
C GLU A 193 -0.59 -10.30 -3.62
N VAL A 194 -1.59 -10.09 -2.74
CA VAL A 194 -2.79 -9.30 -3.04
C VAL A 194 -2.43 -7.84 -3.30
N ILE A 195 -1.72 -7.19 -2.39
CA ILE A 195 -1.45 -5.75 -2.52
C ILE A 195 -0.51 -5.48 -3.71
N ARG A 196 0.50 -6.34 -3.95
CA ARG A 196 1.36 -6.20 -5.13
C ARG A 196 0.56 -6.34 -6.42
N GLY A 197 -0.35 -7.31 -6.49
CA GLY A 197 -1.15 -7.50 -7.71
C GLY A 197 -2.11 -6.35 -7.98
N LEU A 198 -2.77 -5.83 -6.94
CA LEU A 198 -3.62 -4.64 -7.08
C LEU A 198 -2.81 -3.42 -7.56
N SER A 199 -1.63 -3.18 -6.99
CA SER A 199 -0.74 -2.09 -7.43
C SER A 199 -0.32 -2.22 -8.90
N ASN A 200 -0.01 -3.44 -9.35
CA ASN A 200 0.37 -3.69 -10.73
C ASN A 200 -0.81 -3.51 -11.71
N CYS A 201 -2.03 -3.86 -11.31
CA CYS A 201 -3.23 -3.67 -12.14
C CYS A 201 -3.63 -2.19 -12.29
N HIS A 202 -3.40 -1.37 -11.26
CA HIS A 202 -3.78 0.05 -11.27
C HIS A 202 -3.11 0.86 -12.39
N ILE A 203 -1.90 0.46 -12.80
CA ILE A 203 -1.11 1.09 -13.86
C ILE A 203 -1.64 0.72 -15.26
N ASN A 204 -2.33 -0.41 -15.38
CA ASN A 204 -2.78 -1.00 -16.64
C ASN A 204 -4.25 -0.67 -16.96
N LYS A 205 -4.74 0.52 -16.61
CA LYS A 205 -6.07 0.97 -17.06
C LYS A 205 -6.08 1.17 -18.58
N GLY A 206 -6.37 0.10 -19.31
CA GLY A 206 -6.76 0.18 -20.73
C GLY A 206 -5.78 -0.38 -21.77
N PHE A 207 -4.71 -1.10 -21.39
CA PHE A 207 -3.85 -1.74 -22.41
C PHE A 207 -3.36 -3.14 -22.01
N PRO A 208 -3.65 -4.18 -22.82
CA PRO A 208 -3.12 -5.54 -22.66
C PRO A 208 -1.68 -5.63 -23.22
N LEU A 209 -0.79 -4.70 -22.85
CA LEU A 209 0.61 -4.69 -23.34
C LEU A 209 1.65 -4.96 -22.25
N VAL A 210 1.28 -4.95 -20.97
CA VAL A 210 2.23 -5.23 -19.87
C VAL A 210 2.25 -6.71 -19.48
N SER A 211 1.43 -7.58 -20.11
CA SER A 211 1.57 -9.03 -19.89
C SER A 211 2.96 -9.55 -20.32
N PHE A 212 3.54 -8.98 -21.39
CA PHE A 212 4.87 -9.39 -21.87
C PHE A 212 6.04 -8.86 -21.03
N LEU A 213 5.92 -7.66 -20.45
CA LEU A 213 6.98 -7.08 -19.61
C LEU A 213 6.92 -7.60 -18.17
N LEU A 214 5.72 -7.81 -17.59
CA LEU A 214 5.58 -8.39 -16.25
C LEU A 214 6.08 -9.84 -16.19
N GLN A 215 5.87 -10.65 -17.23
CA GLN A 215 6.40 -12.02 -17.27
C GLN A 215 7.94 -12.02 -17.19
N SER A 216 8.59 -11.01 -17.77
CA SER A 216 10.05 -10.89 -17.85
C SER A 216 10.66 -10.24 -16.61
N CYS A 217 9.92 -9.37 -15.90
CA CYS A 217 10.43 -8.67 -14.71
C CYS A 217 10.00 -9.29 -13.37
N CYS A 218 8.87 -10.02 -13.28
CA CYS A 218 8.36 -10.57 -12.02
C CYS A 218 8.86 -11.99 -11.67
N GLY A 219 9.75 -12.60 -12.45
CA GLY A 219 10.40 -13.85 -12.04
C GLY A 219 9.43 -14.96 -11.62
N CYS A 220 8.26 -15.06 -12.24
CA CYS A 220 7.44 -16.26 -12.16
C CYS A 220 8.10 -17.32 -13.04
N SER A 221 9.14 -17.99 -12.53
CA SER A 221 9.56 -19.25 -13.12
C SER A 221 8.49 -20.29 -12.84
N SER A 222 8.15 -21.02 -13.89
CA SER A 222 7.36 -22.25 -13.85
C SER A 222 7.95 -23.27 -12.88
#